data_AF-A0A7Z9FK78-F1
#
_entry.id   AF-A0A7Z9FK78-F1
#
_cell.length_a   1.000
_cell.length_b   1.000
_cell.length_c   1.000
_cell.angle_alpha   90.00
_cell.angle_beta   90.00
_cell.angle_gamma   90.00
#
_symmetry.space_group_name_H-M   'P 1'
#
loop_
_entity.id
_entity.type
_entity.pdbx_description
1 polymer ?
#
loop_
_entity_poly.entity_id
_entity_poly.type
_entity_poly.pdbx_seq_one_letter_code
_entity_poly.pdbx_strand_id
1 'polypeptide(L)'
;MLRIILLLVWIGILFSACSPKGEYFKTIYDPQFKVVDRGNLDVIVKSRACALFAQDAVSGAMRSAEFHLRSVIGNQNHRKKFQEVNRYNEDNKICVEMSATAMPPL
;
A
#
# COMPACT_ATOMS: atom_id res chain seq x y z
N MET A 1 -9.51 -43.56 -15.81
CA MET A 1 -10.59 -42.53 -15.83
C MET A 1 -10.69 -41.78 -14.50
N LEU A 2 -10.78 -42.46 -13.36
CA LEU A 2 -10.84 -41.83 -12.01
C LEU A 2 -9.67 -40.87 -11.68
N ARG A 3 -8.44 -41.23 -12.06
CA ARG A 3 -7.24 -40.37 -11.86
C ARG A 3 -7.28 -39.06 -12.64
N ILE A 4 -7.88 -39.04 -13.83
CA ILE A 4 -7.97 -37.85 -14.68
C ILE A 4 -9.02 -36.89 -14.10
N ILE A 5 -10.12 -37.44 -13.57
CA ILE A 5 -11.18 -36.67 -12.90
C ILE A 5 -10.62 -35.99 -11.63
N LEU A 6 -9.83 -36.71 -10.84
CA LEU A 6 -9.16 -36.14 -9.66
C LEU A 6 -8.19 -35.00 -10.02
N LEU A 7 -7.42 -35.15 -11.10
CA LEU A 7 -6.53 -34.10 -11.60
C LEU A 7 -7.31 -32.85 -12.02
N LEU A 8 -8.45 -33.01 -12.71
CA LEU A 8 -9.29 -31.87 -13.11
C LEU A 8 -9.90 -31.13 -11.91
N VAL A 9 -10.30 -31.85 -10.87
CA VAL A 9 -10.81 -31.24 -9.62
C VAL A 9 -9.70 -30.45 -8.90
N TRP A 10 -8.49 -31.01 -8.80
CA TRP A 10 -7.35 -30.32 -8.20
C TRP A 10 -6.95 -29.05 -8.95
N ILE A 11 -6.99 -29.09 -10.29
CA ILE A 11 -6.73 -27.93 -11.13
C ILE A 11 -7.79 -26.84 -10.90
N GLY A 12 -9.07 -27.20 -10.79
CA GLY A 12 -10.15 -26.25 -10.50
C GLY A 12 -10.00 -25.51 -9.15
N ILE A 13 -9.48 -26.18 -8.12
CA ILE A 13 -9.23 -25.58 -6.80
C ILE A 13 -8.04 -24.59 -6.86
N LEU A 14 -7.02 -24.86 -7.67
CA LEU A 14 -5.87 -23.96 -7.83
C LEU A 14 -6.24 -22.66 -8.56
N PHE A 15 -7.20 -22.69 -9.48
CA PHE A 15 -7.66 -21.50 -10.21
C PHE A 15 -8.65 -20.63 -9.42
N SER A 16 -9.37 -21.16 -8.42
CA SER A 16 -10.34 -20.38 -7.63
C SER A 16 -9.70 -19.46 -6.59
N ALA A 17 -8.43 -19.67 -6.25
CA ALA A 17 -7.67 -18.80 -5.35
C ALA A 17 -7.12 -17.53 -6.03
N CYS A 18 -7.12 -17.48 -7.37
CA CYS A 18 -6.73 -16.29 -8.12
C CYS A 18 -7.94 -15.36 -8.29
N SER A 19 -8.44 -14.82 -7.19
CA SER A 19 -9.40 -13.72 -7.26
C SER A 19 -8.63 -12.44 -7.56
N PRO A 20 -8.94 -11.71 -8.66
CA PRO A 20 -8.41 -10.38 -8.84
C PRO A 20 -9.08 -9.52 -7.78
N LYS A 21 -8.40 -9.28 -6.65
CA LYS A 21 -8.77 -8.19 -5.71
C LYS A 21 -8.45 -6.85 -6.39
N GLY A 22 -9.12 -6.58 -7.51
CA GLY A 22 -8.75 -5.56 -8.48
C GLY A 22 -9.43 -4.21 -8.33
N GLU A 23 -10.40 -4.04 -7.42
CA GLU A 23 -11.22 -2.80 -7.43
C GLU A 23 -11.44 -2.09 -6.08
N TYR A 24 -10.91 -2.59 -4.97
CA TYR A 24 -11.16 -1.94 -3.66
C TYR A 24 -10.15 -0.85 -3.30
N PHE A 25 -9.03 -0.73 -4.01
CA PHE A 25 -7.97 0.22 -3.69
C PHE A 25 -7.56 0.99 -4.93
N LYS A 26 -8.01 2.25 -5.03
CA LYS A 26 -7.49 3.20 -6.01
C LYS A 26 -6.32 3.94 -5.35
N THR A 27 -5.09 3.45 -5.58
CA THR A 27 -3.88 4.19 -5.19
C THR A 27 -3.62 5.25 -6.24
N ILE A 28 -3.92 6.51 -5.94
CA ILE A 28 -3.61 7.63 -6.82
C ILE A 28 -2.19 8.08 -6.48
N TYR A 29 -1.26 7.88 -7.43
CA TYR A 29 0.07 8.48 -7.36
C TYR A 29 -0.05 9.94 -7.79
N ASP A 30 0.10 10.86 -6.86
CA ASP A 30 0.09 12.29 -7.15
C ASP A 30 1.54 12.83 -7.16
N PRO A 31 2.08 13.21 -8.33
CA PRO A 31 3.45 13.69 -8.48
C PRO A 31 3.68 15.07 -7.83
N GLN A 32 2.65 15.79 -7.41
CA GLN A 32 2.79 17.03 -6.64
C GLN A 32 3.28 16.78 -5.22
N PHE A 33 3.09 15.57 -4.68
CA PHE A 33 3.68 15.15 -3.40
C PHE A 33 5.13 14.70 -3.62
N LYS A 34 5.95 15.67 -3.99
CA LYS A 34 7.36 15.53 -4.30
C LYS A 34 8.12 15.05 -3.05
N VAL A 35 8.80 13.93 -3.20
CA VAL A 35 9.78 13.41 -2.25
C VAL A 35 10.91 14.44 -2.12
N VAL A 36 11.04 15.07 -0.96
CA VAL A 36 12.14 16.01 -0.67
C VAL A 36 13.25 15.23 0.01
N ASP A 37 14.26 14.80 -0.73
CA ASP A 37 15.49 14.24 -0.15
C ASP A 37 16.52 15.37 0.04
N ARG A 38 16.81 15.73 1.30
CA ARG A 38 17.82 16.75 1.65
C ARG A 38 19.21 16.16 1.91
N GLY A 39 19.46 14.89 1.57
CA GLY A 39 20.78 14.30 1.71
C GLY A 39 20.88 13.40 2.94
N ASN A 40 20.25 12.23 2.82
CA ASN A 40 20.48 11.05 3.66
C ASN A 40 19.80 11.05 5.04
N LEU A 41 18.46 11.22 5.05
CA LEU A 41 17.48 10.44 5.85
C LEU A 41 16.14 11.19 6.04
N ASP A 42 16.05 12.48 5.73
CA ASP A 42 14.81 13.27 5.85
C ASP A 42 13.88 13.14 4.63
N VAL A 43 13.61 11.90 4.22
CA VAL A 43 12.68 11.61 3.13
C VAL A 43 11.27 11.56 3.68
N ILE A 44 10.41 12.50 3.28
CA ILE A 44 8.98 12.49 3.58
C ILE A 44 8.20 12.07 2.32
N VAL A 45 7.51 10.95 2.41
CA VAL A 45 6.63 10.43 1.37
C VAL A 45 5.19 10.59 1.83
N LYS A 46 4.34 11.20 1.00
CA LYS A 46 2.90 11.24 1.24
C LYS A 46 2.21 10.25 0.32
N SER A 47 1.26 9.51 0.86
CA SER A 47 0.40 8.59 0.13
C SER A 47 -1.05 8.81 0.53
N ARG A 48 -1.96 8.26 -0.27
CA ARG A 48 -3.39 8.29 -0.02
C ARG A 48 -4.01 6.95 -0.35
N ALA A 49 -4.96 6.51 0.47
CA ALA A 49 -5.84 5.40 0.13
C ALA A 49 -7.27 5.67 0.61
N CYS A 50 -8.24 5.18 -0.16
CA CYS A 50 -9.66 5.32 0.14
C CYS A 50 -10.29 3.92 0.23
N ALA A 51 -11.10 3.69 1.27
CA ALA A 51 -11.82 2.44 1.47
C ALA A 51 -13.16 2.70 2.17
N LEU A 52 -14.05 1.69 2.15
CA LEU A 52 -15.32 1.76 2.86
C LEU A 52 -15.13 1.82 4.38
N PHE A 53 -14.11 1.14 4.89
CA PHE A 53 -13.78 1.11 6.31
C PHE A 53 -12.51 1.92 6.61
N ALA A 54 -12.54 2.64 7.74
CA ALA A 54 -11.43 3.47 8.20
C ALA A 54 -10.12 2.69 8.36
N GLN A 55 -10.18 1.44 8.86
CA GLN A 55 -9.01 0.61 9.09
C GLN A 55 -8.34 0.18 7.78
N ASP A 56 -9.14 -0.14 6.76
CA ASP A 56 -8.64 -0.50 5.43
C ASP A 56 -7.99 0.68 4.73
N ALA A 57 -8.57 1.88 4.87
CA ALA A 57 -8.00 3.11 4.33
C ALA A 57 -6.64 3.43 4.98
N VAL A 58 -6.54 3.32 6.31
CA VAL A 58 -5.28 3.49 7.05
C VAL A 58 -4.24 2.46 6.61
N SER A 59 -4.61 1.18 6.58
CA SER A 59 -3.69 0.09 6.20
C SER A 59 -3.21 0.23 4.76
N GLY A 60 -4.11 0.61 3.84
CA GLY A 60 -3.79 0.86 2.44
C GLY A 60 -2.85 2.05 2.27
N ALA A 61 -3.14 3.17 2.94
CA ALA A 61 -2.31 4.37 2.89
C ALA A 61 -0.91 4.09 3.45
N MET A 62 -0.83 3.39 4.59
CA MET A 62 0.45 2.98 5.21
C MET A 62 1.30 2.10 4.30
N ARG A 63 0.71 1.06 3.68
CA ARG A 63 1.42 0.18 2.74
C ARG A 63 1.89 0.93 1.49
N SER A 64 1.05 1.80 0.95
CA SER A 64 1.42 2.65 -0.20
C SER A 64 2.57 3.60 0.17
N ALA A 65 2.51 4.23 1.35
CA ALA A 65 3.58 5.11 1.83
C ALA A 65 4.89 4.34 2.00
N GLU A 66 4.84 3.13 2.57
CA GLU A 66 6.01 2.28 2.74
C GLU A 66 6.62 1.83 1.41
N PHE A 67 5.79 1.43 0.45
CA PHE A 67 6.24 1.05 -0.88
C PHE A 67 6.99 2.20 -1.57
N HIS A 68 6.40 3.39 -1.55
CA HIS A 68 7.03 4.58 -2.12
C HIS A 68 8.28 4.99 -1.35
N LEU A 69 8.28 4.92 -0.02
CA LEU A 69 9.45 5.18 0.81
C LEU A 69 10.61 4.25 0.44
N ARG A 70 10.35 2.93 0.28
CA ARG A 70 11.35 1.96 -0.20
C ARG A 70 11.88 2.28 -1.59
N SER A 71 11.04 2.80 -2.49
CA SER A 71 11.49 3.18 -3.84
C SER A 71 12.48 4.34 -3.84
N VAL A 72 12.44 5.20 -2.82
CA VAL A 72 13.33 6.36 -2.69
C VAL A 72 14.65 5.99 -2.03
N ILE A 73 14.58 5.40 -0.83
CA ILE A 73 15.78 5.15 -0.01
C ILE A 73 16.44 3.80 -0.30
N GLY A 74 15.81 2.96 -1.13
CA GLY A 74 16.27 1.63 -1.45
C GLY A 74 16.29 0.69 -0.24
N ASN A 75 17.28 -0.20 -0.20
CA ASN A 75 17.44 -1.22 0.85
C ASN A 75 18.31 -0.75 2.03
N GLN A 76 18.43 0.56 2.24
CA GLN A 76 19.19 1.10 3.38
C GLN A 76 18.52 0.71 4.69
N ASN A 77 19.31 0.48 5.75
CA ASN A 77 18.76 0.24 7.08
C ASN A 77 18.25 1.57 7.67
N HIS A 78 16.95 1.66 7.91
CA HIS A 78 16.29 2.85 8.46
C HIS A 78 15.10 2.44 9.32
N ARG A 79 14.77 3.27 10.29
CA ARG A 79 13.48 3.18 10.99
C ARG A 79 12.43 3.90 10.15
N LYS A 80 11.18 3.45 10.25
CA LYS A 80 10.04 4.03 9.54
C LYS A 80 9.09 4.66 10.55
N LYS A 81 8.69 5.90 10.30
CA LYS A 81 7.62 6.57 11.06
C LYS A 81 6.48 6.88 10.12
N PHE A 82 5.27 6.56 10.55
CA PHE A 82 4.05 6.87 9.83
C PHE A 82 3.25 7.89 10.62
N GLN A 83 2.66 8.85 9.93
CA GLN A 83 1.80 9.87 10.52
C GLN A 83 0.61 10.12 9.60
N GLU A 84 -0.60 9.96 10.13
CA GLU A 84 -1.80 10.37 9.43
C GLU A 84 -1.80 11.90 9.32
N VAL A 85 -1.84 12.40 8.09
CA VAL A 85 -1.82 13.84 7.77
C VAL A 85 -3.24 14.38 7.72
N ASN A 86 -4.14 13.61 7.11
CA ASN A 86 -5.51 14.02 6.90
C ASN A 86 -6.44 12.80 6.75
N ARG A 87 -7.72 13.02 7.04
CA ARG A 87 -8.79 12.05 6.84
C ARG A 87 -10.05 12.77 6.40
N TYR A 88 -10.66 12.31 5.32
CA TYR A 88 -11.87 12.89 4.75
C TYR A 88 -12.72 11.83 4.05
N ASN A 89 -13.97 12.18 3.76
CA ASN A 89 -14.86 11.34 3.00
C ASN A 89 -14.90 11.81 1.54
N GLU A 90 -14.73 10.89 0.60
CA GLU A 90 -14.89 11.12 -0.84
C GLU A 90 -15.70 9.95 -1.42
N ASP A 91 -16.79 10.25 -2.14
CA ASP A 91 -17.65 9.26 -2.80
C ASP A 91 -18.09 8.08 -1.90
N ASN A 92 -18.59 8.38 -0.69
CA ASN A 92 -18.96 7.39 0.34
C ASN A 92 -17.82 6.46 0.80
N LYS A 93 -16.55 6.85 0.56
CA LYS A 93 -15.36 6.16 1.04
C LYS A 93 -14.60 7.07 1.99
N ILE A 94 -13.97 6.47 2.99
CA ILE A 94 -13.06 7.15 3.89
C ILE A 94 -11.69 7.14 3.23
N CYS A 95 -11.16 8.32 2.95
CA CYS A 95 -9.82 8.55 2.43
C CYS A 95 -8.90 8.97 3.57
N VAL A 96 -7.71 8.38 3.60
CA VAL A 96 -6.66 8.70 4.56
C VAL A 96 -5.41 9.08 3.80
N GLU A 97 -4.84 10.22 4.17
CA GLU A 97 -3.53 10.67 3.73
C GLU A 97 -2.50 10.34 4.80
N MET A 98 -1.44 9.65 4.39
CA MET A 98 -0.41 9.16 5.28
C MET A 98 0.94 9.72 4.85
N SER A 99 1.70 10.21 5.82
CA SER A 99 3.11 10.56 5.67
C SER A 99 3.97 9.41 6.19
N ALA A 100 4.95 8.97 5.41
CA ALA A 100 5.99 8.05 5.82
C ALA A 100 7.35 8.74 5.77
N THR A 101 8.12 8.57 6.83
CA THR A 101 9.44 9.18 6.96
C THR A 101 10.46 8.12 7.34
N ALA A 102 11.61 8.15 6.67
CA ALA A 102 12.78 7.38 7.09
C ALA A 102 13.46 8.10 8.26
N MET A 103 13.89 7.36 9.26
CA MET A 103 14.68 7.88 10.37
C MET A 103 15.99 7.10 10.44
N PRO A 104 17.08 7.70 10.96
CA PRO A 104 18.32 6.99 11.17
C PRO A 104 18.11 5.69 11.96
N PRO A 105 18.86 4.61 11.64
CA PRO A 105 18.92 3.44 12.50
C PRO A 105 19.40 3.84 13.90
N LEU A 106 19.01 3.06 14.92
CA LEU A 106 19.38 3.29 16.32
C LEU A 106 20.88 3.06 16.54
#